data_AF-A0A099J355-F1
#
_entry.id   AF-A0A099J355-F1
#
_cell.length_a   1.000
_cell.length_b   1.000
_cell.length_c   1.000
_cell.angle_alpha   90.00
_cell.angle_beta   90.00
_cell.angle_gamma   90.00
#
_symmetry.space_group_name_H-M   'P 1'
#
loop_
_entity.id
_entity.type
_entity.pdbx_description
1 polymer ?
#
loop_
_entity_poly.entity_id
_entity_poly.type
_entity_poly.pdbx_seq_one_letter_code
_entity_poly.pdbx_strand_id
1 'polypeptide(L)' 'MVEETPSERLGTPRQPIIRQPGKARRAKLLPAPDTDPNPKPAVLREEGGVAHGGGAPSANDARLRQDRPPHW' A
#
# COMPACT_ATOMS: atom_id res chain seq x y z
N MET A 1 -5.32 -48.57 14.45
CA MET A 1 -5.26 -47.48 15.45
C MET A 1 -4.57 -46.32 14.76
N VAL A 2 -5.36 -45.46 14.11
CA VAL A 2 -4.84 -44.25 13.44
C VAL A 2 -5.43 -43.10 14.23
N GLU A 3 -4.60 -42.42 15.02
CA GLU A 3 -5.03 -41.26 15.78
C GLU A 3 -5.10 -40.07 14.84
N GLU A 4 -6.31 -39.60 14.59
CA GLU A 4 -6.60 -38.37 13.87
C GLU A 4 -6.39 -37.20 14.84
N THR A 5 -5.30 -36.46 14.69
CA THR A 5 -5.06 -35.23 15.44
C THR A 5 -5.97 -34.12 14.90
N PRO A 6 -6.92 -33.56 15.69
CA PRO A 6 -7.62 -32.37 15.25
C PRO A 6 -6.64 -31.19 15.24
N SER A 7 -6.27 -30.74 14.04
CA SER A 7 -5.60 -29.46 13.80
C SER A 7 -6.57 -28.32 14.13
N GLU A 8 -6.78 -28.05 15.42
CA GLU A 8 -7.34 -26.78 15.88
C GLU A 8 -6.27 -25.70 15.79
N ARG A 9 -5.99 -25.24 14.57
CA ARG A 9 -5.53 -23.85 14.39
C ARG A 9 -6.73 -22.94 14.61
N LEU A 10 -7.16 -22.81 15.86
CA LEU A 10 -7.99 -21.69 16.29
C LEU A 10 -7.15 -20.44 16.03
N GLY A 11 -7.43 -19.82 14.90
CA GLY A 11 -6.63 -18.78 14.28
C GLY A 11 -6.32 -17.66 15.27
N THR A 12 -5.10 -17.13 15.14
CA THR A 12 -4.58 -15.95 15.82
C THR A 12 -5.69 -14.93 16.14
N PRO A 13 -5.73 -14.36 17.36
CA PRO A 13 -6.77 -13.42 17.74
C PRO A 13 -6.94 -12.34 16.68
N ARG A 14 -8.18 -12.17 16.20
CA ARG A 14 -8.50 -11.18 15.16
C ARG A 14 -8.24 -9.78 15.70
N GLN A 15 -7.70 -8.93 14.84
CA GLN A 15 -7.46 -7.52 15.13
C GLN A 15 -8.76 -6.82 15.57
N PRO A 16 -8.75 -6.07 16.69
CA PRO A 16 -9.93 -5.36 17.18
C PRO A 16 -10.28 -4.16 16.28
N ILE A 17 -11.57 -3.99 16.00
CA ILE A 17 -12.11 -2.91 15.17
C ILE A 17 -12.84 -1.90 16.08
N ILE A 18 -12.43 -0.63 16.06
CA ILE A 18 -13.11 0.44 16.81
C ILE A 18 -13.97 1.28 15.86
N ARG A 19 -15.28 1.34 16.11
CA ARG A 19 -16.20 2.24 15.41
C ARG A 19 -15.91 3.68 15.82
N GLN A 20 -15.71 4.58 14.85
CA GLN A 20 -15.49 5.99 15.15
C GLN A 20 -16.84 6.68 15.40
N PRO A 21 -16.98 7.50 16.48
CA PRO A 21 -18.13 8.36 16.64
C PRO A 21 -18.07 9.52 15.63
N GLY A 22 -19.19 9.80 14.93
CA GLY A 22 -19.29 10.88 13.94
C GLY A 22 -19.66 10.42 12.52
N LYS A 23 -19.60 11.33 11.54
CA LYS A 23 -20.06 11.13 10.14
C LYS A 23 -19.16 10.18 9.31
N ALA A 24 -18.08 9.68 9.88
CA ALA A 24 -17.16 8.75 9.23
C ALA A 24 -17.74 7.33 9.26
N ARG A 25 -18.15 6.81 8.10
CA ARG A 25 -18.77 5.47 7.98
C ARG A 25 -17.78 4.31 8.16
N ARG A 26 -16.48 4.58 8.19
CA ARG A 26 -15.43 3.55 8.27
C ARG A 26 -14.95 3.40 9.70
N ALA A 27 -14.84 2.16 10.16
CA ALA A 27 -14.21 1.86 11.44
C ALA A 27 -12.70 2.15 11.39
N LYS A 28 -12.15 2.63 12.50
CA LYS A 28 -10.71 2.86 12.65
C LYS A 28 -10.07 1.54 13.05
N LEU A 29 -9.11 1.11 12.24
CA LEU A 29 -8.28 -0.04 12.55
C LEU A 29 -7.21 0.38 13.58
N LEU A 30 -7.08 -0.41 14.64
CA LEU A 30 -5.96 -0.29 15.58
C LEU A 30 -4.72 -0.99 15.02
N PRO A 31 -3.49 -0.64 15.41
CA PRO A 31 -2.32 -1.46 15.06
C PRO A 31 -2.51 -2.91 15.48
N ALA A 32 -1.84 -3.82 14.77
CA ALA A 32 -1.70 -5.19 15.23
C ALA A 32 -0.99 -5.22 16.60
N PRO A 33 -1.28 -6.21 17.46
CA PRO A 33 -0.54 -6.41 18.69
C PRO A 33 0.97 -6.45 18.45
N ASP A 34 1.74 -5.90 19.39
CA ASP A 34 3.21 -5.90 19.38
C ASP A 34 3.88 -5.27 18.14
N THR A 35 3.15 -4.43 17.41
CA THR A 35 3.63 -3.75 16.20
C THR A 35 3.65 -2.23 16.38
N ASP A 36 4.75 -1.59 15.98
CA ASP A 36 4.85 -0.13 15.91
C ASP A 36 4.05 0.42 14.71
N PRO A 37 3.00 1.25 14.92
CA PRO A 37 2.24 1.86 13.83
C PRO A 37 2.95 3.04 13.15
N ASN A 38 4.07 3.53 13.70
CA ASN A 38 4.72 4.71 13.17
C ASN A 38 5.46 4.38 11.85
N PRO A 39 5.21 5.11 10.75
CA PRO A 39 5.99 4.91 9.53
C PRO A 39 7.46 5.14 9.82
N LYS A 40 8.30 4.16 9.45
CA LYS A 40 9.76 4.33 9.51
C LYS A 40 10.17 5.47 8.58
N PRO A 41 11.13 6.33 8.98
CA PRO A 41 11.63 7.39 8.11
C PRO A 41 12.17 6.79 6.81
N ALA A 42 12.05 7.56 5.72
CA ALA A 42 12.55 7.12 4.42
C ALA A 42 14.05 6.80 4.54
N VAL A 43 14.41 5.54 4.27
CA VAL A 43 15.81 5.11 4.25
C VAL A 43 16.40 5.58 2.93
N LEU A 44 17.44 6.42 2.99
CA LEU A 44 18.31 6.69 1.85
C LEU A 44 19.03 5.39 1.49
N ARG A 45 18.53 4.67 0.48
CA ARG A 45 19.26 3.54 -0.12
C ARG A 45 20.32 4.10 -1.07
N GLU A 46 21.55 3.60 -0.95
CA GLU A 46 22.62 3.91 -1.91
C GLU A 46 22.32 3.33 -3.30
N GLU A 47 21.58 2.23 -3.36
CA GLU A 47 21.11 1.58 -4.59
C GLU A 47 19.59 1.32 -4.48
N GLY A 48 18.77 2.32 -4.78
CA GLY A 48 17.32 2.21 -4.71
C GLY A 48 16.67 3.29 -5.54
N GLY A 49 16.39 2.94 -6.79
CA GLY A 49 15.88 3.78 -7.88
C GLY A 49 15.15 5.05 -7.48
N VAL A 50 15.76 6.19 -7.80
CA VAL A 50 15.05 7.46 -7.95
C VAL A 50 13.93 7.23 -8.95
N ALA A 51 12.67 7.38 -8.52
CA ALA A 51 11.60 7.62 -9.47
C ALA A 51 11.91 8.98 -10.13
N HIS A 52 12.50 8.96 -11.32
CA HIS A 52 12.77 10.17 -12.08
C HIS A 52 11.42 10.80 -12.44
N GLY A 53 10.88 11.65 -11.57
CA GLY A 53 9.68 12.47 -11.79
C GLY A 53 9.91 13.60 -12.80
N GLY A 54 10.66 13.27 -13.85
CA GLY A 54 11.31 14.18 -14.78
C GLY A 54 12.37 13.40 -15.55
N GLY A 55 11.96 12.35 -16.25
CA GLY A 55 12.83 11.71 -17.24
C GLY A 55 13.23 12.74 -18.29
N ALA A 56 14.46 12.65 -18.79
CA ALA A 56 14.89 13.41 -19.96
C ALA A 56 13.83 13.24 -21.07
N PRO A 57 13.50 14.29 -21.84
CA PRO A 57 12.51 14.20 -22.90
C PRO A 57 12.86 13.00 -23.79
N SER A 58 11.92 12.08 -23.95
CA SER A 58 12.17 10.92 -24.80
C SER A 58 12.37 11.41 -26.25
N ALA A 59 13.01 10.63 -27.11
CA ALA A 59 13.13 11.00 -28.52
C ALA A 59 11.75 11.26 -29.18
N ASN A 60 10.66 10.74 -28.60
CA ASN A 60 9.30 10.88 -29.09
C ASN A 60 8.51 12.04 -28.47
N ASP A 61 9.07 12.74 -27.48
CA ASP A 61 8.38 13.78 -26.71
C ASP A 61 7.90 14.96 -27.56
N ALA A 62 8.67 15.32 -28.59
CA ALA A 62 8.33 16.41 -29.50
C ALA A 62 7.16 16.03 -30.43
N ARG A 63 7.12 14.78 -30.90
CA ARG A 63 6.07 14.27 -31.80
C ARG A 63 4.72 14.17 -31.09
N LEU A 64 4.71 13.62 -29.88
CA LEU A 64 3.49 13.48 -29.08
C LEU A 64 2.79 14.82 -28.77
N ARG A 65 3.57 15.90 -28.63
CA ARG A 65 3.02 17.26 -28.41
C ARG A 65 2.42 17.87 -29.68
N GLN A 66 2.87 17.42 -30.84
CA GLN A 66 2.39 17.87 -32.15
C GLN A 66 1.17 17.07 -32.61
N ASP A 67 1.13 15.77 -32.30
CA ASP A 67 0.01 14.86 -32.61
C ASP A 67 -1.21 15.09 -31.71
N ARG A 68 -1.57 16.35 -31.44
CA ARG A 68 -2.83 16.73 -30.80
C ARG A 68 -3.92 16.66 -31.87
N PRO A 69 -4.89 15.72 -31.77
CA PRO A 69 -5.95 15.64 -32.76
C PRO A 69 -6.72 16.97 -32.81
N PRO A 70 -7.17 17.41 -34.00
CA PRO A 70 -8.07 18.55 -34.10
C PRO A 70 -9.29 18.28 -33.20
N HIS A 71 -9.68 19.29 -32.43
CA HIS A 71 -10.88 19.23 -31.62
C HIS A 71 -12.07 19.41 -32.57
N TRP A 72 -12.60 18.31 -33.08
CA TRP A 72 -13.93 18.27 -33.69
C TRP A 72 -14.93 17.75 -32.67
#